data_AF-A0A8S0FUD8-F1
#
_entry.id   AF-A0A8S0FUD8-F1
#
_cell.length_a   1.000
_cell.length_b   1.000
_cell.length_c   1.000
_cell.angle_alpha   90.00
_cell.angle_beta   90.00
_cell.angle_gamma   90.00
#
_symmetry.space_group_name_H-M   'P 1'
#
loop_
_entity.id
_entity.type
_entity.pdbx_description
1 polymer ?
#
loop_
_entity_poly.entity_id
_entity_poly.type
_entity_poly.pdbx_seq_one_letter_code
_entity_poly.pdbx_strand_id
1 'polypeptide(L)'
;MPQNDVQFHSNGQALADGLRNVLIIHGKGRDDKSHANIVRSYVARWLTEFDDVQAYCTALPHHGGSGACYVALRKTAQAKQENWERHAKRSR
;
A
#
# COMPACT_ATOMS: atom_id res chain seq x y z
N MET A 1 -12.63 16.53 5.60
CA MET A 1 -11.72 15.39 5.36
C MET A 1 -12.41 14.17 5.95
N PRO A 2 -13.03 13.28 5.17
CA PRO A 2 -13.69 12.13 5.77
C PRO A 2 -12.61 11.22 6.38
N GLN A 3 -12.88 10.82 7.62
CA GLN A 3 -12.13 9.82 8.36
C GLN A 3 -12.29 8.50 7.60
N ASN A 4 -11.31 8.14 6.76
CA ASN A 4 -11.32 6.84 6.11
C ASN A 4 -10.93 5.79 7.15
N ASP A 5 -11.88 4.90 7.43
CA ASP A 5 -11.71 3.67 8.19
C ASP A 5 -10.40 2.98 7.80
N VAL A 6 -9.46 2.87 8.74
CA VAL A 6 -8.22 2.12 8.54
C VAL A 6 -8.56 0.64 8.65
N GLN A 7 -9.17 0.09 7.60
CA GLN A 7 -9.34 -1.35 7.48
C GLN A 7 -7.98 -1.99 7.18
N PHE A 8 -7.59 -2.96 8.01
CA PHE A 8 -6.35 -3.71 7.84
C PHE A 8 -6.51 -4.70 6.69
N HIS A 9 -5.96 -4.36 5.53
CA HIS A 9 -5.98 -5.23 4.36
C HIS A 9 -4.60 -5.86 4.15
N SER A 10 -4.59 -7.17 3.85
CA SER A 10 -3.43 -7.80 3.25
C SER A 10 -3.25 -7.31 1.81
N ASN A 11 -2.05 -7.46 1.24
CA ASN A 11 -1.79 -7.03 -0.14
C ASN A 11 -2.78 -7.65 -1.16
N GLY A 12 -3.07 -8.94 -1.02
CA GLY A 12 -4.03 -9.64 -1.89
C GLY A 12 -5.47 -9.14 -1.74
N GLN A 13 -5.91 -8.86 -0.51
CA GLN A 13 -7.24 -8.31 -0.26
C GLN A 13 -7.35 -6.88 -0.82
N ALA A 14 -6.33 -6.06 -0.63
CA ALA A 14 -6.29 -4.70 -1.17
C ALA A 14 -6.40 -4.67 -2.71
N LEU A 15 -5.79 -5.63 -3.40
CA LEU A 15 -5.93 -5.79 -4.84
C LEU A 15 -7.35 -6.22 -5.24
N ALA A 16 -7.95 -7.16 -4.50
CA ALA A 16 -9.34 -7.59 -4.73
C ALA A 16 -10.34 -6.44 -4.56
N ASP A 17 -10.12 -5.58 -3.56
CA ASP A 17 -10.94 -4.39 -3.29
C ASP A 17 -10.62 -3.21 -4.22
N GLY A 18 -9.68 -3.38 -5.15
CA GLY A 18 -9.29 -2.34 -6.12
C GLY A 18 -8.58 -1.14 -5.49
N LEU A 19 -8.01 -1.30 -4.28
CA LEU A 19 -7.23 -0.27 -3.62
C LEU A 19 -5.95 0.02 -4.40
N ARG A 20 -5.58 1.30 -4.47
CA ARG A 20 -4.36 1.75 -5.17
C ARG A 20 -3.21 2.06 -4.24
N ASN A 21 -3.50 2.29 -2.97
CA ASN A 21 -2.50 2.57 -1.96
C ASN A 21 -2.93 1.91 -0.65
N VAL A 22 -1.96 1.38 0.09
CA VAL A 22 -2.17 0.85 1.45
C VAL A 22 -1.14 1.41 2.40
N LEU A 23 -1.48 1.42 3.69
CA LEU A 23 -0.58 1.78 4.78
C LEU A 23 -0.25 0.52 5.58
N ILE A 24 1.03 0.12 5.62
CA ILE A 24 1.48 -1.01 6.42
C ILE A 24 2.06 -0.47 7.71
N ILE A 25 1.50 -0.88 8.85
CA ILE A 25 2.00 -0.53 10.19
C ILE A 25 2.81 -1.71 10.72
N HIS A 26 4.13 -1.56 10.81
CA HIS A 26 5.03 -2.59 11.31
C HIS A 26 5.58 -2.27 12.72
N GLY A 27 5.23 -1.10 13.27
CA GLY A 27 5.65 -0.65 14.59
C GLY A 27 7.04 0.01 14.59
N LYS A 28 7.33 0.76 15.66
CA LYS A 28 8.61 1.48 15.85
C LYS A 28 9.54 0.70 16.78
N GLY A 29 10.76 0.45 16.34
CA GLY A 29 11.82 -0.12 17.16
C GLY A 29 12.53 0.94 18.02
N ARG A 30 12.97 0.57 19.23
CA ARG A 30 13.83 1.43 20.09
C ARG A 30 15.33 1.29 19.76
N ASP A 31 15.70 0.18 19.14
CA ASP A 31 17.06 -0.17 18.71
C ASP A 31 17.00 -1.00 17.43
N ASP A 32 18.13 -1.14 16.73
CA ASP A 32 18.21 -1.80 15.42
C ASP A 32 17.86 -3.29 15.46
N LYS A 33 18.03 -3.96 16.61
CA LYS A 33 17.74 -5.40 16.77
C LYS A 33 16.34 -5.68 17.30
N SER A 34 15.57 -4.63 17.59
CA SER A 34 14.20 -4.78 18.07
C SER A 34 13.32 -5.48 17.03
N HIS A 35 12.33 -6.22 17.53
CA HIS A 35 11.38 -6.96 16.70
C HIS A 35 10.77 -6.11 15.59
N ALA A 36 10.39 -4.86 15.88
CA ALA A 36 9.83 -3.93 14.90
C ALA A 36 10.79 -3.59 13.75
N ASN A 37 12.10 -3.49 13.98
CA ASN A 37 13.09 -3.25 12.94
C ASN A 37 13.36 -4.49 12.09
N ILE A 38 13.27 -5.68 12.70
CA ILE A 38 13.32 -6.95 11.98
C ILE A 38 12.11 -7.05 11.04
N VAL A 39 10.89 -6.80 11.56
CA VAL A 39 9.66 -6.79 10.75
C VAL A 39 9.76 -5.75 9.62
N ARG A 40 10.23 -4.53 9.90
CA ARG A 40 10.47 -3.50 8.87
C ARG A 40 11.37 -4.01 7.74
N SER A 41 12.46 -4.68 8.07
CA SER A 41 13.41 -5.22 7.09
C SER A 41 12.78 -6.33 6.23
N TYR A 42 11.99 -7.22 6.85
CA TYR A 42 11.26 -8.25 6.11
C TYR A 42 10.18 -7.66 5.21
N VAL A 43 9.40 -6.69 5.70
CA VAL A 43 8.39 -5.98 4.90
C VAL A 43 9.03 -5.33 3.69
N ALA A 44 10.15 -4.61 3.87
CA ALA A 44 10.85 -3.97 2.75
C ALA A 44 11.32 -5.00 1.70
N ARG A 45 11.81 -6.17 2.14
CA ARG A 45 12.22 -7.26 1.24
C ARG A 45 11.02 -7.85 0.49
N TRP A 46 9.95 -8.23 1.20
CA TRP A 46 8.77 -8.84 0.61
C TRP A 46 8.06 -7.91 -0.37
N LEU A 47 8.00 -6.60 -0.10
CA LEU A 47 7.39 -5.64 -1.01
C LEU A 47 8.06 -5.62 -2.38
N THR A 48 9.35 -5.95 -2.47
CA THR A 48 10.06 -6.05 -3.76
C THR A 48 9.80 -7.35 -4.52
N GLU A 49 9.22 -8.37 -3.85
CA GLU A 49 8.89 -9.66 -4.45
C GLU A 49 7.50 -9.68 -5.11
N PHE A 50 6.66 -8.66 -4.88
CA PHE A 50 5.32 -8.56 -5.47
C PHE A 50 5.30 -7.65 -6.70
N ASP A 51 5.00 -8.21 -7.88
CA ASP A 51 4.90 -7.48 -9.16
C ASP A 51 3.83 -6.37 -9.19
N ASP A 52 2.83 -6.50 -8.30
CA ASP A 52 1.76 -5.53 -8.12
C ASP A 52 2.18 -4.33 -7.26
N VAL A 53 3.32 -4.38 -6.57
CA VAL A 53 3.85 -3.22 -5.83
C VAL A 53 4.63 -2.34 -6.79
N GLN A 54 4.22 -1.08 -6.92
CA GLN A 54 4.88 -0.10 -7.78
C GLN A 54 5.97 0.69 -7.05
N ALA A 55 5.70 1.07 -5.80
CA ALA A 55 6.61 1.83 -4.96
C ALA A 55 6.19 1.72 -3.49
N TYR A 56 7.12 2.00 -2.57
CA TYR A 56 6.81 2.19 -1.16
C TYR A 56 7.74 3.23 -0.53
N CYS A 57 7.27 3.89 0.53
CA CYS A 57 8.05 4.88 1.29
C CYS A 57 7.57 4.98 2.74
N THR A 58 8.41 5.51 3.63
CA THR A 58 8.03 5.73 5.04
C THR A 58 6.81 6.65 5.15
N ALA A 59 5.90 6.30 6.07
CA ALA A 59 4.70 7.08 6.29
C ALA A 59 5.01 8.45 6.93
N LEU A 60 4.08 9.40 6.78
CA LEU A 60 4.17 10.67 7.49
C LEU A 60 4.06 10.46 9.02
N PRO A 61 4.60 11.36 9.86
CA PRO A 61 4.56 11.20 11.32
C PRO A 61 3.16 10.95 11.89
N HIS A 62 2.14 11.65 11.39
CA HIS A 62 0.74 11.49 11.82
C HIS A 62 0.08 10.18 11.36
N HIS A 63 0.70 9.47 10.41
CA HIS A 63 0.26 8.15 9.94
C HIS A 63 1.19 7.01 10.42
N GLY A 64 2.06 7.28 11.40
CA GLY A 64 2.92 6.26 12.02
C GLY A 64 4.43 6.47 11.80
N GLY A 65 4.85 7.39 10.93
CA GLY A 65 6.26 7.72 10.74
C GLY A 65 7.13 6.50 10.41
N SER A 66 8.29 6.40 11.07
CA SER A 66 9.22 5.26 10.94
C SER A 66 8.65 3.89 11.32
N GLY A 67 7.43 3.82 11.88
CA GLY A 67 6.75 2.57 12.20
C GLY A 67 5.71 2.13 11.18
N ALA A 68 5.61 2.84 10.06
CA ALA A 68 4.71 2.52 8.97
C ALA A 68 5.27 2.92 7.60
N CYS A 69 4.75 2.33 6.53
CA CYS A 69 5.06 2.70 5.16
C CYS A 69 3.82 2.77 4.27
N TYR A 70 3.80 3.73 3.35
CA TYR A 70 2.86 3.72 2.24
C TYR A 70 3.35 2.76 1.17
N VAL A 71 2.42 2.05 0.55
CA VAL A 71 2.68 1.16 -0.57
C VAL A 71 1.71 1.52 -1.68
N ALA A 72 2.24 1.82 -2.87
CA ALA A 72 1.47 2.04 -4.08
C ALA A 72 1.32 0.74 -4.85
N LEU A 73 0.07 0.37 -5.15
CA LEU A 73 -0.29 -0.86 -5.84
C LEU A 73 -0.66 -0.58 -7.30
N ARG A 74 -0.34 -1.55 -8.17
CA ARG A 74 -0.70 -1.55 -9.58
C ARG A 74 -2.22 -1.65 -9.68
N LYS A 75 -2.78 -0.89 -10.63
CA LYS A 75 -4.21 -0.99 -10.93
C LYS A 75 -4.51 -2.36 -11.53
N THR A 76 -5.56 -3.02 -11.06
CA THR A 76 -6.00 -4.30 -11.63
C THR A 76 -6.36 -4.13 -13.12
N ALA A 77 -6.21 -5.22 -13.90
CA ALA A 77 -6.54 -5.22 -15.32
C ALA A 77 -8.00 -4.81 -15.57
N GLN A 78 -8.92 -5.29 -14.73
CA GLN A 78 -10.34 -4.93 -14.78
C GLN A 78 -10.56 -3.42 -14.56
N ALA A 79 -9.98 -2.86 -13.50
CA ALA A 79 -10.15 -1.43 -13.23
C ALA A 79 -9.45 -0.55 -14.28
N LYS A 80 -8.43 -1.06 -14.99
CA LYS A 80 -7.84 -0.40 -16.17
C LYS A 80 -8.83 -0.41 -17.34
N GLN A 81 -9.44 -1.56 -17.64
CA GLN A 81 -10.42 -1.73 -18.71
C GLN A 81 -11.64 -0.82 -18.52
N GLU A 82 -12.25 -0.83 -17.33
CA GLU A 82 -13.40 0.03 -17.00
C GLU A 82 -13.09 1.53 -17.14
N ASN A 83 -11.85 1.93 -16.84
CA ASN A 83 -11.46 3.33 -16.97
C ASN A 83 -11.33 3.71 -18.46
N TRP A 84 -10.74 2.82 -19.25
CA TRP A 84 -10.63 3.02 -20.69
C TRP A 84 -12.01 3.13 -21.35
N GLU A 85 -12.95 2.26 -20.99
CA GLU A 85 -14.34 2.32 -21.48
C GLU A 85 -15.06 3.61 -21.07
N ARG A 86 -14.89 4.06 -19.83
CA ARG A 86 -15.45 5.33 -19.34
C ARG A 86 -14.93 6.54 -20.12
N HIS A 87 -13.63 6.58 -20.40
CA HIS A 87 -13.02 7.68 -21.14
C HIS A 87 -13.27 7.59 -22.65
N ALA A 88 -13.34 6.39 -23.22
CA ALA A 88 -13.68 6.19 -24.64
C ALA A 88 -15.12 6.62 -24.95
N LYS A 89 -16.07 6.38 -24.03
CA LYS A 89 -17.47 6.82 -24.18
C LYS A 89 -17.68 8.33 -24.12
N ARG A 90 -16.74 9.09 -23.53
CA ARG A 90 -16.79 10.57 -23.47
C ARG A 90 -16.18 11.26 -24.70
N SER A 91 -15.52 10.51 -25.57
CA SER A 91 -14.86 11.02 -26.78
C SER A 91 -15.74 10.90 -28.05
N ARG A 92 -17.00 10.50 -27.91
CA ARG A 92 -18.02 10.45 -28.96
C ARG A 92 -19.17 11.36 -28.56
#